data_AF-A0A660TRR4-F1
#
_entry.id   AF-A0A660TRR4-F1
#
_cell.length_a   1.000
_cell.length_b   1.000
_cell.length_c   1.000
_cell.angle_alpha   90.00
_cell.angle_beta   90.00
_cell.angle_gamma   90.00
#
_symmetry.space_group_name_H-M   'P 1'
#
loop_
_entity.id
_entity.type
_entity.pdbx_description
1 polymer ?
#
loop_
_entity_poly.entity_id
_entity_poly.type
_entity_poly.pdbx_seq_one_letter_code
_entity_poly.pdbx_strand_id
1 'polypeptide(L)'
;MGRETLVVAFGTDDGVNMKSDDHCGQSKYFYLYEISDNGYTFIEERENIKYSEDRTRKHGDPGKAKAVSSVLDGVDVIVCNNFGPNIVRILKKFVAVVVREKSLEKSVKIIKNNIDRIKSELDNPNRKVIILKPYNRNK
;
A
#
# COMPACT_ATOMS: atom_id res chain seq x y z
N MET A 1 -14.41 -17.69 7.65
CA MET A 1 -13.20 -18.14 6.95
C MET A 1 -12.56 -16.92 6.34
N GLY A 2 -11.36 -16.53 6.80
CA GLY A 2 -10.62 -15.41 6.22
C GLY A 2 -10.08 -15.76 4.84
N ARG A 3 -9.75 -14.75 4.02
CA ARG A 3 -9.11 -14.99 2.71
C ARG A 3 -7.74 -15.64 2.89
N GLU A 4 -7.45 -16.67 2.10
CA GLU A 4 -6.14 -17.34 2.11
C GLU A 4 -5.03 -16.46 1.54
N THR A 5 -5.34 -15.70 0.49
CA THR A 5 -4.45 -14.78 -0.21
C THR A 5 -4.95 -13.34 -0.10
N LEU A 6 -4.03 -12.37 -0.18
CA LEU A 6 -4.34 -10.95 -0.32
C LEU A 6 -3.71 -10.39 -1.59
N VAL A 7 -4.44 -9.50 -2.28
CA VAL A 7 -3.88 -8.69 -3.36
C VAL A 7 -3.30 -7.41 -2.76
N VAL A 8 -2.00 -7.22 -2.92
CA VAL A 8 -1.23 -6.16 -2.28
C VAL A 8 -0.60 -5.26 -3.33
N ALA A 9 -0.90 -3.96 -3.25
CA ALA A 9 -0.34 -2.94 -4.13
C ALA A 9 0.83 -2.20 -3.46
N PHE A 10 1.92 -2.02 -4.23
CA PHE A 10 3.11 -1.27 -3.80
C PHE A 10 3.35 -0.10 -4.74
N GLY A 11 3.43 1.11 -4.19
CA GLY A 11 3.72 2.32 -4.97
C GLY A 11 5.20 2.41 -5.35
N THR A 12 5.49 2.53 -6.64
CA THR A 12 6.86 2.64 -7.20
C THR A 12 6.92 3.55 -8.42
N ASP A 13 8.09 4.11 -8.70
CA ASP A 13 8.37 4.90 -9.91
C ASP A 13 9.31 4.21 -10.90
N ASP A 14 9.96 3.12 -10.48
CA ASP A 14 11.05 2.44 -11.20
C ASP A 14 10.93 0.90 -11.17
N GLY A 15 9.94 0.34 -10.47
CA GLY A 15 9.75 -1.12 -10.34
C GLY A 15 10.75 -1.80 -9.40
N VAL A 16 11.68 -1.06 -8.79
CA VAL A 16 12.76 -1.61 -7.95
C VAL A 16 12.68 -1.08 -6.52
N ASN A 17 12.30 0.20 -6.38
CA ASN A 17 12.24 0.91 -5.13
C ASN A 17 10.80 1.35 -4.82
N MET A 18 10.47 1.32 -3.53
CA MET A 18 9.29 1.96 -3.00
C MET A 18 9.38 3.47 -3.22
N LYS A 19 8.27 4.10 -3.61
CA LYS A 19 8.16 5.56 -3.64
C LYS A 19 8.43 6.12 -2.23
N SER A 20 9.42 7.00 -2.10
CA SER A 20 9.96 7.42 -0.79
C SER A 20 10.11 8.93 -0.60
N ASP A 21 10.16 9.68 -1.70
CA ASP A 21 10.28 11.13 -1.81
C ASP A 21 8.93 11.87 -1.71
N ASP A 22 7.81 11.17 -1.87
CA ASP A 22 6.44 11.71 -1.75
C ASP A 22 5.46 10.70 -1.13
N HIS A 23 4.19 11.10 -0.99
CA HIS A 23 3.12 10.19 -0.61
C HIS A 23 2.84 9.14 -1.70
N CYS A 24 2.49 7.94 -1.28
CA CYS A 24 2.15 6.80 -2.15
C CYS A 24 1.18 7.10 -3.30
N GLY A 25 0.20 8.00 -3.07
CA GLY A 25 -0.78 8.38 -4.09
C GLY A 25 -0.18 9.14 -5.29
N GLN A 26 1.13 9.41 -5.29
CA GLN A 26 1.86 10.05 -6.38
C GLN A 26 2.89 9.12 -7.05
N SER A 27 2.94 7.85 -6.67
CA SER A 27 3.70 6.86 -7.43
C SER A 27 3.25 6.85 -8.89
N LYS A 28 4.19 6.65 -9.82
CA LYS A 28 3.87 6.45 -11.25
C LYS A 28 3.10 5.15 -11.46
N TYR A 29 3.49 4.11 -10.72
CA TYR A 29 2.94 2.77 -10.87
C TYR A 29 2.56 2.17 -9.52
N PHE A 30 1.61 1.25 -9.56
CA PHE A 30 1.32 0.31 -8.50
C PHE A 30 1.63 -1.11 -8.97
N TYR A 31 2.59 -1.75 -8.31
CA TYR A 31 2.93 -3.15 -8.57
C TYR A 31 2.08 -4.02 -7.66
N LEU A 32 1.32 -4.94 -8.25
CA LEU A 32 0.41 -5.81 -7.52
C LEU A 32 1.02 -7.21 -7.35
N TYR A 33 0.93 -7.70 -6.12
CA TYR A 33 1.32 -9.05 -5.76
C TYR A 33 0.16 -9.78 -5.11
N GLU A 34 0.00 -11.06 -5.44
CA GLU A 34 -0.77 -11.98 -4.62
C GLU A 34 0.15 -12.51 -3.53
N ILE A 35 -0.25 -12.41 -2.26
CA ILE A 35 0.57 -12.81 -1.12
C ILE A 35 -0.22 -13.76 -0.21
N SER A 36 0.42 -14.87 0.15
CA SER A 36 -0.06 -15.86 1.11
C SER A 36 1.06 -16.30 2.07
N ASP A 37 0.71 -17.18 3.00
CA ASP A 37 1.65 -17.80 3.93
C ASP A 37 2.73 -18.61 3.18
N ASN A 38 2.36 -19.19 2.03
CA ASN A 38 3.23 -20.05 1.23
C ASN A 38 4.18 -19.27 0.31
N GLY A 39 3.83 -18.05 -0.09
CA GLY A 39 4.60 -17.34 -1.11
C GLY A 39 4.02 -16.00 -1.52
N TYR A 40 4.62 -15.42 -2.56
CA TYR A 40 4.07 -14.28 -3.26
C TYR A 40 4.33 -14.41 -4.75
N THR A 41 3.43 -13.84 -5.56
CA THR A 41 3.53 -13.84 -7.01
C THR A 41 3.16 -12.46 -7.53
N PHE A 42 3.99 -11.91 -8.42
CA PHE A 42 3.65 -10.68 -9.12
C PHE A 42 2.49 -10.94 -10.07
N ILE A 43 1.46 -10.11 -10.02
CA ILE A 43 0.26 -10.24 -10.85
C ILE A 43 0.39 -9.32 -12.06
N GLU A 44 0.48 -8.02 -11.80
CA GLU A 44 0.45 -6.99 -12.83
C GLU A 44 0.99 -5.65 -12.30
N GLU A 45 1.26 -4.74 -13.25
CA GLU A 45 1.55 -3.34 -13.00
C GLU A 45 0.33 -2.51 -13.41
N ARG A 46 -0.04 -1.53 -12.58
CA ARG A 46 -1.06 -0.52 -12.92
C ARG A 46 -0.46 0.87 -12.94
N GLU A 47 -0.62 1.57 -14.05
CA GLU A 47 -0.26 2.99 -14.14
C GLU A 47 -1.20 3.82 -13.26
N ASN A 48 -0.62 4.69 -12.45
CA ASN A 48 -1.39 5.62 -11.63
C ASN A 48 -1.86 6.79 -12.48
N ILE A 49 -3.13 7.17 -12.32
CA ILE A 49 -3.67 8.34 -13.01
C ILE A 49 -3.06 9.58 -12.36
N LYS A 50 -2.37 10.41 -13.15
CA LYS A 50 -1.89 11.73 -12.69
C LYS A 50 -3.09 12.62 -12.35
N TYR A 51 -3.48 12.62 -11.09
CA TYR A 51 -4.47 13.56 -10.58
C TYR A 51 -3.79 14.89 -10.21
N SER A 52 -4.13 15.95 -10.93
CA SER A 52 -3.70 17.30 -10.58
C SER A 52 -4.44 17.75 -9.32
N GLU A 53 -3.77 17.72 -8.16
CA GLU A 53 -4.35 18.20 -6.91
C GLU A 53 -4.54 19.72 -6.95
N ASP A 54 -5.70 20.18 -6.51
CA ASP A 54 -5.85 21.54 -6.02
C ASP A 54 -5.05 21.71 -4.72
N ARG A 55 -3.83 22.24 -4.85
CA ARG A 55 -2.90 22.47 -3.74
C ARG A 55 -3.39 23.52 -2.74
N THR A 56 -4.45 24.27 -3.04
CA THR A 56 -5.04 25.25 -2.11
C THR A 56 -5.87 24.58 -1.00
N ARG A 57 -6.25 23.31 -1.18
CA ARG A 57 -7.05 22.55 -0.21
C ARG A 57 -6.18 21.94 0.89
N LYS A 58 -6.16 22.60 2.06
CA LYS A 58 -5.46 22.12 3.29
C LYS A 58 -5.81 20.70 3.74
N HIS A 59 -6.98 20.15 3.35
CA HIS A 59 -7.47 18.85 3.82
C HIS A 59 -7.26 17.69 2.83
N GLY A 60 -6.47 17.90 1.78
CA GLY A 60 -6.28 16.95 0.69
C GLY A 60 -7.52 16.83 -0.20
N ASP A 61 -7.34 16.84 -1.52
CA ASP A 61 -8.47 16.75 -2.44
C ASP A 61 -9.10 15.33 -2.38
N PRO A 62 -10.41 15.19 -2.05
CA PRO A 62 -11.10 13.90 -2.10
C PRO A 62 -11.03 13.23 -3.48
N GLY A 63 -10.92 14.01 -4.56
CA GLY A 63 -10.79 13.50 -5.92
C GLY A 63 -9.55 12.63 -6.11
N LYS A 64 -8.42 12.97 -5.44
CA LYS A 64 -7.20 12.15 -5.50
C LYS A 64 -7.38 10.79 -4.84
N ALA A 65 -7.98 10.76 -3.65
CA ALA A 65 -8.24 9.49 -2.97
C ALA A 65 -9.16 8.60 -3.82
N LYS A 66 -10.16 9.20 -4.49
CA LYS A 66 -11.05 8.50 -5.42
C LYS A 66 -10.28 7.96 -6.62
N ALA A 67 -9.46 8.77 -7.28
CA ALA A 67 -8.67 8.36 -8.44
C ALA A 67 -7.74 7.19 -8.12
N VAL A 68 -6.95 7.29 -7.03
CA VAL A 68 -6.08 6.19 -6.57
C VAL A 68 -6.90 4.94 -6.23
N SER A 69 -8.03 5.09 -5.54
CA SER A 69 -8.89 3.94 -5.22
C SER A 69 -9.42 3.22 -6.46
N SER A 70 -9.72 3.97 -7.53
CA SER A 70 -10.25 3.39 -8.77
C SER A 70 -9.18 2.60 -9.53
N VAL A 71 -7.93 3.07 -9.52
CA VAL A 71 -6.80 2.30 -10.07
C VAL A 71 -6.57 1.01 -9.27
N LEU A 72 -6.86 1.03 -7.97
CA LEU A 72 -6.63 -0.07 -7.04
C LEU A 72 -7.90 -0.92 -6.78
N ASP A 73 -8.83 -0.99 -7.73
CA ASP A 73 -9.99 -1.87 -7.58
C ASP A 73 -9.56 -3.35 -7.45
N GLY A 74 -10.21 -4.11 -6.57
CA GLY A 74 -9.82 -5.49 -6.26
C GLY A 74 -8.56 -5.66 -5.40
N VAL A 75 -7.91 -4.58 -4.96
CA VAL A 75 -6.76 -4.62 -4.03
C VAL A 75 -7.26 -4.66 -2.58
N ASP A 76 -6.63 -5.49 -1.75
CA ASP A 76 -6.92 -5.59 -0.31
C ASP A 76 -6.06 -4.62 0.52
N VAL A 77 -4.78 -4.52 0.14
CA VAL A 77 -3.74 -3.87 0.94
C VAL A 77 -2.97 -2.89 0.08
N ILE A 78 -2.75 -1.67 0.58
CA ILE A 78 -1.87 -0.68 -0.02
C ILE A 78 -0.64 -0.46 0.86
N VAL A 79 0.54 -0.57 0.25
CA VAL A 79 1.84 -0.52 0.94
C VAL A 79 2.67 0.64 0.45
N CYS A 80 3.14 1.45 1.40
CA CYS A 80 3.78 2.72 1.11
C CYS A 80 4.84 3.06 2.16
N ASN A 81 5.76 3.99 1.86
CA ASN A 81 6.70 4.49 2.87
C ASN A 81 6.10 5.63 3.71
N ASN A 82 5.12 6.34 3.13
CA ASN A 82 4.38 7.40 3.79
C ASN A 82 2.98 7.58 3.17
N PHE A 83 2.01 7.97 4.00
CA PHE A 83 0.67 8.35 3.56
C PHE A 83 0.42 9.82 3.80
N GLY A 84 -0.32 10.43 2.87
CA GLY A 84 -0.72 11.84 2.96
C GLY A 84 -2.02 12.05 3.76
N PRO A 85 -2.54 13.28 3.75
CA PRO A 85 -3.72 13.69 4.54
C PRO A 85 -5.01 12.91 4.20
N ASN A 86 -5.06 12.27 3.03
CA ASN A 86 -6.19 11.45 2.58
C ASN A 86 -6.26 10.04 3.22
N ILE A 87 -5.36 9.68 4.14
CA ILE A 87 -5.29 8.33 4.75
C ILE A 87 -6.62 7.85 5.35
N VAL A 88 -7.39 8.74 5.99
CA VAL A 88 -8.70 8.40 6.57
C VAL A 88 -9.69 7.91 5.51
N ARG A 89 -9.58 8.39 4.25
CA ARG A 89 -10.42 7.92 3.14
C ARG A 89 -9.93 6.58 2.59
N ILE A 90 -8.62 6.34 2.60
CA ILE A 90 -8.00 5.09 2.15
C ILE A 90 -8.34 3.93 3.10
N LEU A 91 -8.28 4.15 4.42
CA LEU A 91 -8.57 3.12 5.44
C LEU A 91 -9.99 2.53 5.35
N LYS A 92 -10.94 3.27 4.75
CA LYS A 92 -12.31 2.78 4.51
C LYS A 92 -12.38 1.69 3.44
N LYS A 93 -11.37 1.61 2.57
CA LYS A 93 -11.36 0.72 1.40
C LYS A 93 -10.28 -0.35 1.48
N PHE A 94 -9.13 -0.02 2.07
CA PHE A 94 -7.94 -0.86 2.06
C PHE A 94 -7.37 -1.00 3.47
N VAL A 95 -6.63 -2.08 3.71
CA VAL A 95 -5.64 -2.08 4.78
C VAL A 95 -4.45 -1.24 4.33
N ALA A 96 -4.09 -0.24 5.12
CA ALA A 96 -2.96 0.64 4.83
C ALA A 96 -1.73 0.23 5.64
N VAL A 97 -0.64 -0.09 4.96
CA VAL A 97 0.62 -0.49 5.61
C VAL A 97 1.73 0.49 5.25
N VAL A 98 2.39 1.01 6.29
CA VAL A 98 3.64 1.77 6.15
C VAL A 98 4.81 0.82 6.36
N VAL A 99 5.66 0.66 5.34
CA VAL A 99 6.91 -0.09 5.45
C VAL A 99 8.09 0.88 5.44
N ARG A 100 8.99 0.75 6.41
CA ARG A 100 10.23 1.57 6.49
C ARG A 100 11.39 0.91 5.75
N GLU A 101 11.16 0.50 4.51
CA GLU A 101 12.13 -0.15 3.60
C GLU A 101 12.07 0.53 2.23
N LYS A 102 13.19 0.66 1.55
CA LYS A 102 13.26 1.31 0.23
C LYS A 102 13.16 0.30 -0.91
N SER A 103 13.65 -0.92 -0.73
CA SER A 103 13.56 -1.96 -1.77
C SER A 103 12.14 -2.51 -1.85
N LEU A 104 11.59 -2.56 -3.07
CA LEU A 104 10.30 -3.18 -3.35
C LEU A 104 10.31 -4.66 -2.95
N GLU A 105 11.32 -5.41 -3.40
CA GLU A 105 11.46 -6.84 -3.10
C GLU A 105 11.51 -7.13 -1.59
N LYS A 106 12.29 -6.34 -0.83
CA LYS A 106 12.34 -6.48 0.63
C LYS A 106 11.01 -6.10 1.28
N SER A 107 10.30 -5.11 0.74
CA SER A 107 8.98 -4.71 1.22
C SER A 107 7.95 -5.82 1.04
N VAL A 108 7.94 -6.49 -0.12
CA VAL A 108 7.09 -7.67 -0.37
C VAL A 108 7.36 -8.78 0.65
N LYS A 109 8.63 -9.06 0.94
CA LYS A 109 9.03 -10.04 1.98
C LYS A 109 8.56 -9.64 3.37
N ILE A 110 8.65 -8.35 3.73
CA ILE A 110 8.16 -7.84 5.02
C ILE A 110 6.64 -8.04 5.15
N ILE A 111 5.89 -7.75 4.08
CA ILE A 111 4.44 -7.95 4.06
C ILE A 111 4.08 -9.42 4.23
N LYS A 112 4.72 -10.32 3.46
CA LYS A 112 4.52 -11.77 3.59
C LYS A 112 4.75 -12.25 5.03
N ASN A 113 5.84 -11.82 5.66
CA ASN A 113 6.19 -12.22 7.02
C ASN A 113 5.24 -11.65 8.10
N ASN A 114 4.33 -10.74 7.73
CA ASN A 114 3.35 -10.14 8.63
C ASN A 114 1.90 -10.36 8.12
N ILE A 115 1.69 -11.31 7.20
CA ILE A 115 0.43 -11.44 6.47
C ILE A 115 -0.75 -11.75 7.41
N ASP A 116 -0.56 -12.55 8.46
CA ASP A 116 -1.60 -12.84 9.45
C ASP A 116 -2.11 -11.59 10.19
N ARG A 117 -1.17 -10.71 10.56
CA ARG A 117 -1.51 -9.43 11.19
C ARG A 117 -2.29 -8.54 10.23
N ILE A 118 -1.93 -8.57 8.95
CA ILE A 118 -2.59 -7.77 7.90
C ILE A 118 -3.99 -8.32 7.60
N LYS A 119 -4.14 -9.64 7.47
CA LYS A 119 -5.43 -10.34 7.34
C LYS A 119 -6.37 -9.97 8.49
N SER A 120 -5.85 -9.98 9.73
CA SER A 120 -6.63 -9.59 10.91
C SER A 120 -7.13 -8.14 10.86
N GLU A 121 -6.35 -7.22 10.28
CA GLU A 121 -6.75 -5.82 10.11
C GLU A 121 -7.76 -5.63 8.97
N LEU A 122 -7.78 -6.52 7.97
CA LEU A 122 -8.78 -6.48 6.90
C LEU A 122 -10.19 -6.62 7.45
N ASP A 123 -10.40 -7.46 8.47
CA ASP A 123 -11.71 -7.66 9.10
C ASP A 123 -12.05 -6.61 10.17
N ASN A 124 -11.13 -5.70 10.50
CA ASN A 124 -11.35 -4.67 11.52
C ASN A 124 -12.20 -3.51 10.97
N PRO A 125 -13.39 -3.19 11.54
CA PRO A 125 -14.20 -2.05 11.09
C PRO A 125 -13.56 -0.69 11.39
N ASN A 126 -12.64 -0.63 12.36
CA ASN A 126 -11.92 0.57 12.77
C ASN A 126 -10.45 0.49 12.36
N ARG A 127 -10.21 0.22 11.06
CA ARG A 127 -8.85 -0.02 10.54
C ARG A 127 -7.88 1.08 10.92
N LYS A 128 -6.70 0.69 11.36
CA LYS A 128 -5.57 1.59 11.62
C LYS A 128 -4.45 1.32 10.61
N VAL A 129 -3.61 2.32 10.43
CA VAL A 129 -2.39 2.14 9.64
C VAL A 129 -1.46 1.18 10.39
N ILE A 130 -1.05 0.10 9.73
CA ILE A 130 -0.03 -0.81 10.26
C ILE A 130 1.34 -0.22 9.93
N ILE A 131 2.23 -0.12 10.91
CA ILE A 131 3.62 0.28 10.68
C ILE A 131 4.51 -0.95 10.84
N LEU A 132 5.24 -1.30 9.78
CA LEU A 132 6.23 -2.37 9.75
C LEU A 132 7.62 -1.79 9.52
N LYS A 133 8.58 -2.30 10.29
CA LYS A 133 10.00 -1.96 10.15
C LYS A 133 10.74 -3.16 9.55
N PRO A 134 11.82 -2.94 8.80
CA PRO A 134 12.74 -4.02 8.47
C PRO A 134 13.16 -4.71 9.77
N TYR A 135 13.29 -6.03 9.73
CA TYR A 135 13.88 -6.76 10.85
C TYR A 135 15.31 -6.25 11.03
N ASN A 136 15.56 -5.44 12.06
CA ASN A 136 16.92 -5.10 12.46
C ASN A 136 17.53 -6.39 13.00
N ARG A 137 18.32 -7.08 12.18
CA ARG A 137 19.36 -7.97 12.69
C ARG A 137 20.47 -7.07 13.26
N ASN A 138 20.28 -6.60 14.49
CA ASN A 138 21.29 -6.01 15.36
C ASN A 138 20.79 -6.35 16.78
N LYS A 139 21.52 -7.04 17.66
CA LYS A 139 22.92 -7.42 17.75
C LYS A 139 22.97 -8.64 18.67
#